data_AF-A0AAJ5IFV7-F1
#
_entry.id   AF-A0AAJ5IFV7-F1
#
_cell.length_a   1.000
_cell.length_b   1.000
_cell.length_c   1.000
_cell.angle_alpha   90.00
_cell.angle_beta   90.00
_cell.angle_gamma   90.00
#
_symmetry.space_group_name_H-M   'P 1'
#
loop_
_entity.id
_entity.type
_entity.pdbx_description
1 polymer ?
#
loop_
_entity_poly.entity_id
_entity_poly.type
_entity_poly.pdbx_seq_one_letter_code
_entity_poly.pdbx_strand_id
1 'polypeptide(L)'
;MSDFSPLSIIKSQAKQHAREHDMKLSAAQEALARQAGFEEYHELVVVARRNPMDPRLMLAAFGVRDFKDAIDEDDVFSELDQELEDLLSGPMAETNASEFGIDEYEVESAAYDDATGVLRLDMSITWKGKQDPDRVYYGAAFFLQAEIDLIRRDGKWSLGEDGVSITGSETDADRDRRDEWEYMAKQQAAEAEENRPRSSMAQALASELRISLEDAELLVDADITANTSNDGLVSSYWVDVEPYAEGALRADLLARFGTLEIEVSRNLLDDIHPDM
;
A
#
# COMPACT_ATOMS: atom_id res chain seq x y z
N MET A 1 -13.87 -33.41 -21.22
CA MET A 1 -12.58 -33.45 -20.50
C MET A 1 -11.69 -32.54 -21.30
N SER A 2 -11.16 -31.49 -20.68
CA SER A 2 -10.30 -30.57 -21.40
C SER A 2 -8.99 -31.25 -21.80
N ASP A 3 -8.42 -30.83 -22.93
CA ASP A 3 -7.17 -31.36 -23.46
C ASP A 3 -5.97 -31.04 -22.55
N PHE A 4 -6.09 -29.99 -21.73
CA PHE A 4 -5.05 -29.56 -20.79
C PHE A 4 -5.28 -30.02 -19.34
N SER A 5 -6.32 -30.83 -19.08
CA SER A 5 -6.46 -31.47 -17.77
C SER A 5 -5.28 -32.43 -17.50
N PRO A 6 -4.88 -32.66 -16.23
CA PRO A 6 -3.75 -33.53 -15.89
C PRO A 6 -3.86 -34.93 -16.53
N LEU A 7 -5.09 -35.48 -16.53
CA LEU A 7 -5.35 -36.79 -17.13
C LEU A 7 -5.19 -36.79 -18.66
N SER A 8 -5.60 -35.72 -19.34
CA SER A 8 -5.43 -35.58 -20.79
C SER A 8 -3.95 -35.43 -21.16
N ILE A 9 -3.19 -34.65 -20.39
CA ILE A 9 -1.74 -34.49 -20.55
C ILE A 9 -1.04 -35.84 -20.38
N ILE A 10 -1.29 -36.57 -19.30
CA ILE A 10 -0.69 -37.90 -19.05
C ILE A 10 -1.07 -38.90 -20.15
N LYS A 11 -2.31 -38.84 -20.68
CA LYS A 11 -2.71 -39.67 -21.83
C LYS A 11 -1.94 -39.32 -23.10
N SER A 12 -1.66 -38.03 -23.33
CA SER A 12 -0.86 -37.58 -24.46
C SER A 12 0.58 -38.08 -24.35
N GLN A 13 1.19 -37.89 -23.17
CA GLN A 13 2.52 -38.43 -22.84
C GLN A 13 2.58 -39.95 -23.02
N ALA A 14 1.57 -40.70 -22.58
CA ALA A 14 1.50 -42.15 -22.78
C ALA A 14 1.49 -42.56 -24.26
N LYS A 15 0.78 -41.80 -25.11
CA LYS A 15 0.77 -42.04 -26.57
C LYS A 15 2.13 -41.78 -27.18
N GLN A 16 2.81 -40.72 -26.77
CA GLN A 16 4.15 -40.39 -27.22
C GLN A 16 5.14 -41.48 -26.78
N HIS A 17 5.16 -41.83 -25.50
CA HIS A 17 6.02 -42.86 -24.93
C HIS A 17 5.82 -44.23 -25.62
N ALA A 18 4.56 -44.60 -25.89
CA ALA A 18 4.23 -45.83 -26.62
C ALA A 18 4.83 -45.87 -28.03
N ARG A 19 4.83 -44.72 -28.74
CA ARG A 19 5.42 -44.60 -30.08
C ARG A 19 6.93 -44.65 -30.05
N GLU A 20 7.56 -43.95 -29.11
CA GLU A 20 9.01 -43.87 -28.97
C GLU A 20 9.63 -45.22 -28.59
N HIS A 21 8.91 -46.05 -27.84
CA HIS A 21 9.42 -47.32 -27.31
C HIS A 21 8.79 -48.55 -27.98
N ASP A 22 8.05 -48.38 -29.08
CA ASP A 22 7.34 -49.44 -29.82
C ASP A 22 6.54 -50.40 -28.89
N MET A 23 5.77 -49.82 -27.97
CA MET A 23 5.00 -50.59 -26.99
C MET A 23 3.49 -50.34 -27.07
N LYS A 24 2.70 -51.25 -26.50
CA LYS A 24 1.24 -51.08 -26.43
C LYS A 24 0.89 -49.87 -25.55
N LEU A 25 -0.10 -49.08 -25.97
CA LEU A 25 -0.57 -47.91 -25.20
C LEU A 25 -0.94 -48.26 -23.75
N SER A 26 -1.57 -49.41 -23.52
CA SER A 26 -1.92 -49.85 -22.16
C SER A 26 -0.68 -50.11 -21.31
N ALA A 27 0.39 -50.65 -21.89
CA ALA A 27 1.65 -50.84 -21.16
C ALA A 27 2.33 -49.50 -20.85
N ALA A 28 2.30 -48.54 -21.77
CA ALA A 28 2.82 -47.19 -21.55
C ALA A 28 2.03 -46.45 -20.45
N GLN A 29 0.70 -46.58 -20.44
CA GLN A 29 -0.15 -46.00 -19.39
C GLN A 29 0.17 -46.56 -18.00
N GLU A 30 0.35 -47.87 -17.88
CA GLU A 30 0.76 -48.52 -16.63
C GLU A 30 2.17 -48.09 -16.19
N ALA A 31 3.11 -47.97 -17.14
CA ALA A 31 4.47 -47.53 -16.85
C ALA A 31 4.49 -46.10 -16.29
N LEU A 32 3.79 -45.16 -16.94
CA LEU A 32 3.71 -43.78 -16.47
C LEU A 32 2.96 -43.65 -15.15
N ALA A 33 1.90 -44.43 -14.92
CA ALA A 33 1.20 -44.43 -13.64
C ALA A 33 2.11 -44.86 -12.48
N ARG A 34 2.88 -45.94 -12.67
CA ARG A 34 3.85 -46.39 -11.67
C ARG A 34 5.00 -45.41 -11.47
N GLN A 35 5.48 -44.79 -12.56
CA GLN A 35 6.50 -43.75 -12.47
C GLN A 35 6.02 -42.55 -11.65
N ALA A 36 4.74 -42.19 -11.79
CA ALA A 36 4.09 -41.15 -10.99
C ALA A 36 3.74 -41.58 -9.55
N GLY A 37 4.00 -42.84 -9.17
CA GLY A 37 3.75 -43.34 -7.81
C GLY A 37 2.32 -43.83 -7.56
N PHE A 38 1.62 -44.29 -8.60
CA PHE A 38 0.36 -45.03 -8.49
C PHE A 38 0.60 -46.54 -8.66
N GLU A 39 -0.22 -47.39 -8.06
CA GLU A 39 -0.10 -48.85 -8.19
C GLU A 39 -0.48 -49.32 -9.61
N GLU A 40 -1.54 -48.73 -10.15
CA GLU A 40 -2.10 -49.04 -11.46
C GLU A 40 -2.69 -47.80 -12.15
N TYR A 41 -2.84 -47.85 -13.47
CA TYR A 41 -3.42 -46.73 -14.22
C TYR A 41 -4.87 -46.41 -13.81
N HIS A 42 -5.62 -47.41 -13.35
CA HIS A 42 -6.99 -47.19 -12.86
C HIS A 42 -7.02 -46.29 -11.61
N GLU A 43 -6.11 -46.49 -10.65
CA GLU A 43 -5.96 -45.64 -9.47
C GLU A 43 -5.70 -44.19 -9.90
N LEU A 44 -4.75 -43.97 -10.82
CA LEU A 44 -4.43 -42.64 -11.36
C LEU A 44 -5.68 -41.96 -11.94
N VAL A 45 -6.48 -42.67 -12.74
CA VAL A 45 -7.71 -42.14 -13.33
C VAL A 45 -8.73 -41.77 -12.26
N VAL A 46 -8.87 -42.58 -11.20
CA VAL A 46 -9.78 -42.31 -10.08
C VAL A 46 -9.33 -41.08 -9.29
N VAL A 47 -8.03 -40.98 -8.98
CA VAL A 47 -7.46 -39.84 -8.28
C VAL A 47 -7.62 -38.57 -9.12
N ALA A 48 -7.32 -38.62 -10.42
CA ALA A 48 -7.45 -37.45 -11.30
C ALA A 48 -8.87 -36.90 -11.41
N ARG A 49 -9.89 -37.74 -11.21
CA ARG A 49 -11.30 -37.29 -11.16
C ARG A 49 -11.70 -36.70 -9.83
N ARG A 50 -11.10 -37.16 -8.73
CA ARG A 50 -11.47 -36.77 -7.36
C ARG A 50 -10.65 -35.58 -6.86
N ASN A 51 -9.36 -35.56 -7.17
CA ASN A 51 -8.41 -34.54 -6.80
C ASN A 51 -7.42 -34.32 -7.96
N PRO A 52 -7.76 -33.43 -8.91
CA PRO A 52 -6.87 -33.09 -10.02
C PRO A 52 -5.52 -32.50 -9.58
N MET A 53 -5.47 -31.91 -8.38
CA MET A 53 -4.29 -31.28 -7.77
C MET A 53 -3.51 -32.23 -6.84
N ASP A 54 -3.71 -33.55 -6.96
CA ASP A 54 -2.87 -34.51 -6.23
C ASP A 54 -1.39 -34.28 -6.60
N PRO A 55 -0.47 -34.10 -5.65
CA PRO A 55 0.93 -33.78 -5.95
C PRO A 55 1.63 -34.76 -6.90
N ARG A 56 1.21 -36.04 -6.90
CA ARG A 56 1.74 -37.05 -7.84
C ARG A 56 1.27 -36.80 -9.26
N LEU A 57 0.00 -36.41 -9.44
CA LEU A 57 -0.56 -36.05 -10.73
C LEU A 57 0.05 -34.75 -11.25
N MET A 58 0.16 -33.76 -10.37
CA MET A 58 0.76 -32.46 -10.70
C MET A 58 2.18 -32.66 -11.22
N LEU A 59 3.01 -33.39 -10.46
CA LEU A 59 4.39 -33.66 -10.86
C LEU A 59 4.47 -34.41 -12.19
N ALA A 60 3.60 -35.40 -12.42
CA ALA A 60 3.61 -36.18 -13.66
C ALA A 60 3.11 -35.38 -14.88
N ALA A 61 2.08 -34.57 -14.72
CA ALA A 61 1.49 -33.80 -15.82
C ALA A 61 2.28 -32.53 -16.12
N PHE A 62 2.69 -31.79 -15.09
CA PHE A 62 3.20 -30.43 -15.18
C PHE A 62 4.67 -30.28 -14.80
N GLY A 63 5.30 -31.29 -14.19
CA GLY A 63 6.68 -31.19 -13.70
C GLY A 63 6.80 -30.53 -12.31
N VAL A 64 5.74 -29.90 -11.82
CA VAL A 64 5.69 -29.20 -10.53
C VAL A 64 4.69 -29.84 -9.57
N ARG A 65 4.85 -29.62 -8.27
CA ARG A 65 3.89 -30.10 -7.25
C ARG A 65 2.90 -29.02 -6.86
N ASP A 66 3.33 -27.77 -6.88
CA ASP A 66 2.52 -26.57 -6.74
C ASP A 66 2.69 -25.73 -8.02
N PHE A 67 1.63 -25.10 -8.50
CA PHE A 67 1.74 -24.22 -9.66
C PHE A 67 2.57 -22.97 -9.38
N LYS A 68 2.69 -22.55 -8.11
CA LYS A 68 3.58 -21.45 -7.74
C LYS A 68 5.04 -21.73 -8.08
N ASP A 69 5.45 -22.99 -8.07
CA ASP A 69 6.81 -23.42 -8.38
C ASP A 69 7.12 -23.35 -9.89
N ALA A 70 6.11 -23.17 -10.75
CA ALA A 70 6.30 -23.17 -12.21
C ALA A 70 7.16 -22.00 -12.72
N ILE A 71 7.29 -20.93 -11.93
CA ILE A 71 8.17 -19.79 -12.24
C ILE A 71 9.66 -20.17 -12.20
N ASP A 72 10.02 -21.19 -11.40
CA ASP A 72 11.40 -21.64 -11.21
C ASP A 72 11.81 -22.76 -12.16
N GLU A 73 10.88 -23.22 -13.01
CA GLU A 73 11.10 -24.30 -13.97
C GLU A 73 11.54 -23.78 -15.34
N ASP A 74 12.28 -24.63 -16.05
CA ASP A 74 12.78 -24.37 -17.40
C ASP A 74 13.53 -23.02 -17.50
N ASP A 75 13.17 -22.16 -18.46
CA ASP A 75 13.78 -20.85 -18.69
C ASP A 75 12.85 -19.69 -18.28
N VAL A 76 11.72 -19.98 -17.59
CA VAL A 76 10.64 -19.02 -17.30
C VAL A 76 11.15 -17.79 -16.56
N PHE A 77 11.94 -17.97 -15.51
CA PHE A 77 12.50 -16.86 -14.73
C PHE A 77 13.36 -15.93 -15.60
N SER A 78 14.17 -16.50 -16.49
CA SER A 78 15.06 -15.72 -17.37
C SER A 78 14.28 -15.02 -18.49
N GLU A 79 13.21 -15.63 -19.00
CA GLU A 79 12.28 -14.99 -19.93
C GLU A 79 11.56 -13.82 -19.26
N LEU A 80 11.12 -13.98 -18.01
CA LEU A 80 10.47 -12.92 -17.24
C LEU A 80 11.40 -11.73 -16.99
N ASP A 81 12.63 -11.99 -16.55
CA ASP A 81 13.65 -10.95 -16.31
C ASP A 81 13.89 -10.10 -17.57
N GLN A 82 14.00 -10.75 -18.74
CA GLN A 82 14.16 -10.05 -20.03
C GLN A 82 12.91 -9.25 -20.41
N GLU A 83 11.71 -9.82 -20.26
CA GLU A 83 10.47 -9.13 -20.60
C GLU A 83 10.25 -7.90 -19.69
N LEU A 84 10.60 -8.00 -18.41
CA LEU A 84 10.56 -6.87 -17.48
C LEU A 84 11.56 -5.77 -17.88
N GLU A 85 12.77 -6.11 -18.32
CA GLU A 85 13.74 -5.15 -18.83
C GLU A 85 13.17 -4.37 -20.03
N ASP A 86 12.53 -5.06 -20.97
CA ASP A 86 11.91 -4.45 -22.14
C ASP A 86 10.72 -3.54 -21.75
N LEU A 87 9.81 -4.03 -20.91
CA LEU A 87 8.63 -3.30 -20.43
C LEU A 87 8.99 -2.06 -19.59
N LEU A 88 10.05 -2.16 -18.78
CA LEU A 88 10.49 -1.09 -17.88
C LEU A 88 11.59 -0.22 -18.46
N SER A 89 12.04 -0.46 -19.69
CA SER A 89 13.09 0.32 -20.37
C SER A 89 12.85 1.83 -20.33
N GLY A 90 11.60 2.27 -20.49
CA GLY A 90 11.20 3.67 -20.38
C GLY A 90 11.37 4.22 -18.95
N PRO A 91 10.63 3.69 -17.95
CA PRO A 91 10.79 4.07 -16.54
C PRO A 91 12.23 3.97 -16.02
N MET A 92 12.98 2.94 -16.43
CA MET A 92 14.39 2.75 -16.08
C MET A 92 15.26 3.92 -16.55
N ALA A 93 14.97 4.53 -17.69
CA ALA A 93 15.72 5.67 -18.19
C ALA A 93 15.58 6.92 -17.32
N GLU A 94 14.57 6.99 -16.45
CA GLU A 94 14.37 8.07 -15.49
C GLU A 94 15.14 7.84 -14.17
N THR A 95 15.72 6.65 -14.00
CA THR A 95 16.54 6.27 -12.84
C THR A 95 18.02 6.55 -13.08
N ASN A 96 18.82 6.63 -12.01
CA ASN A 96 20.29 6.60 -12.11
C ASN A 96 20.86 5.23 -11.69
N ALA A 97 20.14 4.16 -12.03
CA ALA A 97 20.57 2.80 -11.79
C ALA A 97 20.75 2.05 -13.13
N SER A 98 21.55 0.99 -13.09
CA SER A 98 21.82 0.10 -14.23
C SER A 98 21.92 -1.33 -13.72
N GLU A 99 22.10 -2.31 -14.61
CA GLU A 99 22.15 -3.74 -14.21
C GLU A 99 20.90 -4.13 -13.39
N PHE A 100 19.72 -3.79 -13.92
CA PHE A 100 18.47 -4.16 -13.29
C PHE A 100 18.23 -5.68 -13.39
N GLY A 101 17.58 -6.23 -12.37
CA GLY A 101 17.17 -7.63 -12.31
C GLY A 101 16.15 -7.86 -11.21
N ILE A 102 15.55 -9.06 -11.19
CA ILE A 102 14.70 -9.49 -10.08
C ILE A 102 15.57 -9.67 -8.82
N ASP A 103 15.33 -8.87 -7.77
CA ASP A 103 15.99 -9.01 -6.46
C ASP A 103 15.19 -10.00 -5.59
N GLU A 104 13.88 -9.73 -5.45
CA GLU A 104 12.95 -10.53 -4.67
C GLU A 104 11.63 -10.67 -5.44
N TYR A 105 10.95 -11.81 -5.31
CA TYR A 105 9.61 -12.01 -5.82
C TYR A 105 8.78 -12.88 -4.87
N GLU A 106 7.47 -12.70 -4.91
CA GLU A 106 6.51 -13.53 -4.21
C GLU A 106 5.34 -13.85 -5.15
N VAL A 107 4.98 -15.13 -5.24
CA VAL A 107 3.79 -15.59 -5.96
C VAL A 107 2.60 -15.58 -5.01
N GLU A 108 1.71 -14.59 -5.17
CA GLU A 108 0.54 -14.39 -4.32
C GLU A 108 -0.52 -15.48 -4.59
N SER A 109 -0.87 -15.66 -5.87
CA SER A 109 -1.83 -16.67 -6.33
C SER A 109 -1.37 -17.38 -7.60
N ALA A 110 -1.90 -18.58 -7.80
CA ALA A 110 -1.73 -19.36 -9.01
C ALA A 110 -3.08 -19.94 -9.44
N ALA A 111 -3.47 -19.74 -10.70
CA ALA A 111 -4.73 -20.18 -11.26
C ALA A 111 -4.51 -20.83 -12.62
N TYR A 112 -4.76 -22.14 -12.70
CA TYR A 112 -4.66 -22.90 -13.95
C TYR A 112 -6.02 -23.07 -14.61
N ASP A 113 -6.15 -22.64 -15.85
CA ASP A 113 -7.34 -22.89 -16.67
C ASP A 113 -7.14 -24.15 -17.51
N ASP A 114 -7.86 -25.21 -17.16
CA ASP A 114 -7.77 -26.46 -17.90
C ASP A 114 -8.35 -26.35 -19.31
N ALA A 115 -9.21 -25.37 -19.62
CA ALA A 115 -9.82 -25.18 -20.94
C ALA A 115 -8.84 -24.59 -21.96
N THR A 116 -8.00 -23.65 -21.52
CA THR A 116 -7.03 -22.95 -22.37
C THR A 116 -5.60 -23.48 -22.21
N GLY A 117 -5.30 -24.13 -21.09
CA GLY A 117 -3.97 -24.62 -20.74
C GLY A 117 -3.02 -23.54 -20.24
N VAL A 118 -3.57 -22.36 -19.87
CA VAL A 118 -2.81 -21.21 -19.35
C VAL A 118 -2.77 -21.28 -17.83
N LEU A 119 -1.59 -21.08 -17.26
CA LEU A 119 -1.38 -20.87 -15.83
C LEU A 119 -1.15 -19.38 -15.57
N ARG A 120 -2.05 -18.74 -14.84
CA ARG A 120 -1.87 -17.37 -14.37
C ARG A 120 -1.23 -17.34 -13.00
N LEU A 121 -0.18 -16.55 -12.85
CA LEU A 121 0.47 -16.25 -11.58
C LEU A 121 0.31 -14.76 -11.27
N ASP A 122 -0.21 -14.46 -10.09
CA ASP A 122 -0.22 -13.08 -9.58
C ASP A 122 1.02 -12.92 -8.70
N MET A 123 1.85 -11.91 -8.99
CA MET A 123 3.17 -11.79 -8.40
C MET A 123 3.46 -10.37 -7.91
N SER A 124 4.13 -10.29 -6.76
CA SER A 124 4.80 -9.08 -6.29
C SER A 124 6.29 -9.22 -6.57
N ILE A 125 6.88 -8.27 -7.31
CA ILE A 125 8.27 -8.34 -7.77
C ILE A 125 9.01 -7.07 -7.35
N THR A 126 10.15 -7.23 -6.69
CA THR A 126 11.12 -6.17 -6.45
C THR A 126 12.16 -6.21 -7.57
N TRP A 127 12.04 -5.27 -8.50
CA TRP A 127 12.96 -5.11 -9.63
C TRP A 127 13.97 -4.01 -9.32
N LYS A 128 15.24 -4.37 -9.22
CA LYS A 128 16.24 -3.49 -8.61
C LYS A 128 17.47 -3.34 -9.49
N GLY A 129 17.88 -2.10 -9.65
CA GLY A 129 19.11 -1.72 -10.32
C GLY A 129 20.22 -1.42 -9.33
N LYS A 130 21.43 -1.52 -9.83
CA LYS A 130 22.64 -1.09 -9.16
C LYS A 130 22.81 0.41 -9.35
N GLN A 131 22.69 1.14 -8.24
CA GLN A 131 22.78 2.59 -8.25
C GLN A 131 24.19 3.06 -8.64
N ASP A 132 24.27 4.09 -9.46
CA ASP A 132 25.53 4.77 -9.74
C ASP A 132 26.04 5.47 -8.45
N PRO A 133 27.23 5.13 -7.94
CA PRO A 133 27.78 5.72 -6.72
C PRO A 133 27.98 7.24 -6.81
N ASP A 134 28.06 7.80 -8.03
CA ASP A 134 28.19 9.24 -8.24
C ASP A 134 26.82 9.96 -8.31
N ARG A 135 25.68 9.23 -8.27
CA ARG A 135 24.31 9.77 -8.47
C ARG A 135 23.26 9.13 -7.56
N VAL A 136 23.45 9.25 -6.25
CA VAL A 136 22.71 8.56 -5.19
C VAL A 136 21.25 9.05 -4.95
N TYR A 137 20.82 10.17 -5.53
CA TYR A 137 19.53 10.80 -5.19
C TYR A 137 18.36 10.47 -6.14
N TYR A 138 18.50 9.44 -6.98
CA TYR A 138 17.43 9.01 -7.87
C TYR A 138 17.15 7.53 -7.64
N GLY A 139 15.87 7.17 -7.66
CA GLY A 139 15.37 5.85 -7.34
C GLY A 139 16.11 4.73 -8.07
N ALA A 140 16.26 3.58 -7.42
CA ALA A 140 16.99 2.41 -7.91
C ALA A 140 16.16 1.12 -7.87
N ALA A 141 14.93 1.18 -7.37
CA ALA A 141 14.06 0.01 -7.25
C ALA A 141 12.62 0.30 -7.68
N PHE A 142 12.02 -0.68 -8.34
CA PHE A 142 10.61 -0.74 -8.68
C PHE A 142 9.96 -1.88 -7.92
N PHE A 143 8.83 -1.59 -7.29
CA PHE A 143 7.97 -2.56 -6.63
C PHE A 143 6.76 -2.77 -7.53
N LEU A 144 6.69 -3.95 -8.14
CA LEU A 144 5.74 -4.28 -9.20
C LEU A 144 4.69 -5.25 -8.67
N GLN A 145 3.46 -5.05 -9.11
CA GLN A 145 2.41 -6.06 -9.11
C GLN A 145 2.20 -6.49 -10.56
N ALA A 146 2.32 -7.78 -10.84
CA ALA A 146 2.27 -8.31 -12.19
C ALA A 146 1.40 -9.58 -12.26
N GLU A 147 0.67 -9.71 -13.37
CA GLU A 147 0.03 -10.95 -13.79
C GLU A 147 0.93 -11.62 -14.84
N ILE A 148 1.27 -12.88 -14.61
CA ILE A 148 2.14 -13.67 -15.49
C ILE A 148 1.38 -14.89 -16.00
N ASP A 149 1.16 -14.94 -17.30
CA ASP A 149 0.53 -16.05 -17.98
C ASP A 149 1.61 -16.99 -18.53
N LEU A 150 1.67 -18.20 -17.98
CA LEU A 150 2.55 -19.29 -18.42
C LEU A 150 1.79 -20.29 -19.27
N ILE A 151 2.48 -20.85 -20.26
CA ILE A 151 1.99 -21.94 -21.09
C ILE A 151 2.94 -23.13 -21.02
N ARG A 152 2.39 -24.33 -21.17
CA ARG A 152 3.19 -25.55 -21.19
C ARG A 152 3.14 -26.24 -22.55
N ARG A 153 4.28 -26.36 -23.22
CA ARG A 153 4.40 -27.02 -24.53
C ARG A 153 5.57 -27.99 -24.52
N ASP A 154 5.36 -29.16 -25.13
CA ASP A 154 6.39 -30.22 -25.24
C ASP A 154 7.06 -30.60 -23.90
N GLY A 155 6.31 -30.48 -22.80
CA GLY A 155 6.81 -30.81 -21.47
C GLY A 155 7.49 -29.67 -20.72
N LYS A 156 7.59 -28.48 -21.31
CA LYS A 156 8.28 -27.32 -20.75
C LYS A 156 7.35 -26.13 -20.53
N TRP A 157 7.59 -25.39 -19.46
CA TRP A 157 6.99 -24.10 -19.21
C TRP A 157 7.71 -22.99 -19.97
N SER A 158 6.95 -22.02 -20.44
CA SER A 158 7.44 -20.78 -21.04
C SER A 158 6.43 -19.67 -20.77
N LEU A 159 6.86 -18.41 -20.92
CA LEU A 159 5.93 -17.29 -20.96
C LEU A 159 4.93 -17.45 -22.11
N GLY A 160 3.70 -17.01 -21.88
CA GLY A 160 2.69 -16.81 -22.91
C GLY A 160 3.05 -15.65 -23.85
N GLU A 161 2.36 -15.59 -24.99
CA GLU A 161 2.42 -14.40 -25.85
C GLU A 161 1.76 -13.23 -25.10
N ASP A 162 2.46 -12.10 -24.99
CA ASP A 162 2.10 -10.99 -24.09
C ASP A 162 1.85 -11.47 -22.64
N GLY A 163 2.64 -12.46 -22.21
CA GLY A 163 2.44 -13.19 -20.96
C GLY A 163 2.77 -12.42 -19.69
N VAL A 164 3.18 -11.15 -19.77
CA VAL A 164 3.51 -10.32 -18.61
C VAL A 164 2.67 -9.04 -18.66
N SER A 165 1.90 -8.80 -17.61
CA SER A 165 1.10 -7.58 -17.46
C SER A 165 1.37 -6.93 -16.12
N ILE A 166 1.93 -5.71 -16.13
CA ILE A 166 2.16 -4.94 -14.91
C ILE A 166 0.85 -4.22 -14.53
N THR A 167 0.24 -4.64 -13.42
CA THR A 167 -1.02 -4.09 -12.90
C THR A 167 -0.79 -2.93 -11.93
N GLY A 168 0.40 -2.88 -11.31
CA GLY A 168 0.83 -1.78 -10.46
C GLY A 168 2.35 -1.63 -10.46
N SER A 169 2.83 -0.39 -10.37
CA SER A 169 4.24 -0.10 -10.14
C SER A 169 4.40 1.07 -9.19
N GLU A 170 5.37 0.97 -8.31
CA GLU A 170 5.76 2.03 -7.37
C GLU A 170 7.28 2.08 -7.31
N THR A 171 7.88 3.27 -7.35
CA THR A 171 9.33 3.41 -7.17
C THR A 171 9.70 3.63 -5.71
N ASP A 172 10.94 3.33 -5.33
CA ASP A 172 11.50 3.76 -4.05
C ASP A 172 11.41 5.30 -3.85
N ALA A 173 11.63 6.08 -4.91
CA ALA A 173 11.46 7.54 -4.86
C ALA A 173 10.00 7.97 -4.56
N ASP A 174 9.00 7.21 -5.02
CA ASP A 174 7.60 7.49 -4.69
C ASP A 174 7.28 7.14 -3.24
N ARG A 175 7.86 6.05 -2.72
CA ARG A 175 7.75 5.67 -1.31
C ARG A 175 8.37 6.71 -0.40
N ASP A 176 9.59 7.16 -0.71
CA ASP A 176 10.30 8.20 0.04
C ASP A 176 9.48 9.49 0.09
N ARG A 177 8.92 9.92 -1.04
CA ARG A 177 8.08 11.12 -1.12
C ARG A 177 6.81 10.98 -0.27
N ARG A 178 6.17 9.80 -0.25
CA ARG A 178 5.01 9.55 0.61
C ARG A 178 5.38 9.64 2.09
N ASP A 179 6.48 9.02 2.48
CA ASP A 179 6.95 9.01 3.87
C ASP A 179 7.30 10.43 4.35
N GLU A 180 7.94 11.25 3.50
CA GLU A 180 8.17 12.66 3.76
C GLU A 180 6.86 13.43 3.98
N TRP A 181 5.84 13.21 3.15
CA TRP A 181 4.54 13.86 3.30
C TRP A 181 3.83 13.43 4.59
N GLU A 182 3.86 12.15 4.93
CA GLU A 182 3.30 11.66 6.18
C GLU A 182 4.01 12.25 7.41
N TYR A 183 5.33 12.39 7.35
CA TYR A 183 6.11 13.02 8.40
C TYR A 183 5.75 14.50 8.55
N MET A 184 5.66 15.25 7.44
CA MET A 184 5.25 16.65 7.44
C MET A 184 3.82 16.82 7.97
N ALA A 185 2.89 15.94 7.60
CA ALA A 185 1.52 15.96 8.12
C ALA A 185 1.48 15.72 9.64
N LYS A 186 2.29 14.80 10.15
CA LYS A 186 2.44 14.56 11.60
C LYS A 186 3.01 15.78 12.32
N GLN A 187 4.00 16.46 11.72
CA GLN A 187 4.55 17.69 12.28
C GLN A 187 3.50 18.80 12.34
N GLN A 188 2.78 19.04 11.24
CA GLN A 188 1.70 20.04 11.21
C GLN A 188 0.60 19.73 12.23
N ALA A 189 0.21 18.47 12.40
CA ALA A 189 -0.75 18.07 13.41
C ALA A 189 -0.23 18.30 14.84
N ALA A 190 1.06 18.03 15.10
CA ALA A 190 1.68 18.29 16.39
C ALA A 190 1.79 19.79 16.69
N GLU A 191 2.18 20.61 15.71
CA GLU A 191 2.20 22.07 15.82
C GLU A 191 0.80 22.63 16.03
N ALA A 192 -0.22 22.10 15.34
CA ALA A 192 -1.60 22.50 15.53
C ALA A 192 -2.14 22.12 16.92
N GLU A 193 -1.75 20.98 17.49
CA GLU A 193 -2.11 20.59 18.86
C GLU A 193 -1.35 21.41 19.91
N GLU A 194 -0.07 21.74 19.68
CA GLU A 194 0.71 22.62 20.55
C GLU A 194 0.14 24.05 20.56
N ASN A 195 -0.29 24.54 19.39
CA ASN A 195 -0.92 25.85 19.21
C ASN A 195 -2.44 25.82 19.43
N ARG A 196 -2.99 24.70 19.92
CA ARG A 196 -4.42 24.60 20.24
C ARG A 196 -4.75 25.56 21.40
N PRO A 197 -5.87 26.32 21.31
CA PRO A 197 -6.27 27.21 22.39
C PRO A 197 -6.38 26.44 23.71
N ARG A 198 -5.69 26.92 24.75
CA ARG A 198 -5.74 26.31 26.09
C ARG A 198 -7.01 26.69 26.84
N SER A 199 -7.62 27.81 26.46
CA SER A 199 -8.89 28.30 26.99
C SER A 199 -9.66 29.08 25.93
N SER A 200 -10.99 29.06 26.04
CA SER A 200 -11.89 29.94 25.26
C SER A 200 -11.84 31.38 25.77
N MET A 201 -12.33 32.33 24.94
CA MET A 201 -12.45 33.75 25.33
C MET A 201 -13.25 33.95 26.63
N ALA A 202 -14.36 33.24 26.77
CA ALA A 202 -15.18 33.27 27.99
C ALA A 202 -14.41 32.78 29.22
N GLN A 203 -13.61 31.71 29.10
CA GLN A 203 -12.81 31.19 30.21
C GLN A 203 -11.72 32.17 30.65
N ALA A 204 -11.07 32.83 29.69
CA ALA A 204 -10.06 33.84 30.00
C ALA A 204 -10.68 35.08 30.67
N LEU A 205 -11.80 35.59 30.14
CA LEU A 205 -12.56 36.70 30.75
C LEU A 205 -13.09 36.33 32.14
N ALA A 206 -13.61 35.12 32.33
CA ALA A 206 -14.09 34.63 33.62
C ALA A 206 -12.98 34.63 34.67
N SER A 207 -11.78 34.16 34.30
CA SER A 207 -10.61 34.14 35.18
C SER A 207 -10.13 35.55 35.51
N GLU A 208 -9.97 36.40 34.51
CA GLU A 208 -9.41 37.75 34.66
C GLU A 208 -10.35 38.68 35.42
N LEU A 209 -11.63 38.70 35.04
CA LEU A 209 -12.67 39.51 35.68
C LEU A 209 -13.24 38.85 36.94
N ARG A 210 -12.84 37.61 37.26
CA ARG A 210 -13.34 36.81 38.40
C ARG A 210 -14.87 36.76 38.44
N ILE A 211 -15.48 36.48 37.30
CA ILE A 211 -16.92 36.31 37.13
C ILE A 211 -17.24 34.84 36.81
N SER A 212 -18.52 34.48 36.77
CA SER A 212 -18.90 33.14 36.35
C SER A 212 -18.64 32.93 34.85
N LEU A 213 -18.51 31.67 34.42
CA LEU A 213 -18.34 31.36 33.00
C LEU A 213 -19.57 31.80 32.17
N GLU A 214 -20.77 31.63 32.72
CA GLU A 214 -22.04 32.05 32.10
C GLU A 214 -22.08 33.58 31.90
N ASP A 215 -21.61 34.36 32.89
CA ASP A 215 -21.51 35.81 32.76
C ASP A 215 -20.44 36.22 31.74
N ALA A 216 -19.32 35.49 31.68
CA ALA A 216 -18.24 35.77 30.74
C ALA A 216 -18.60 35.43 29.29
N GLU A 217 -19.46 34.43 29.06
CA GLU A 217 -20.01 34.10 27.74
C GLU A 217 -20.81 35.26 27.14
N LEU A 218 -21.43 36.10 27.96
CA LEU A 218 -22.12 37.30 27.49
C LEU A 218 -21.15 38.36 26.97
N LEU A 219 -19.89 38.33 27.41
CA LEU A 219 -18.90 39.39 27.18
C LEU A 219 -17.89 39.05 26.08
N VAL A 220 -17.99 37.88 25.43
CA VAL A 220 -16.98 37.41 24.45
C VAL A 220 -16.86 38.31 23.22
N ASP A 221 -17.94 39.00 22.85
CA ASP A 221 -17.99 39.92 21.70
C ASP A 221 -17.67 41.38 22.08
N ALA A 222 -17.21 41.62 23.32
CA ALA A 222 -16.79 42.93 23.80
C ALA A 222 -15.60 43.47 22.99
N ASP A 223 -15.64 44.76 22.66
CA ASP A 223 -14.56 45.39 21.89
C ASP A 223 -13.28 45.46 22.72
N ILE A 224 -12.17 44.99 22.15
CA ILE A 224 -10.85 44.96 22.83
C ILE A 224 -9.91 45.96 22.15
N THR A 225 -9.43 46.93 22.91
CA THR A 225 -8.46 47.93 22.44
C THR A 225 -7.11 47.77 23.15
N ALA A 226 -6.01 47.71 22.40
CA ALA A 226 -4.68 47.57 22.97
C ALA A 226 -4.19 48.88 23.62
N ASN A 227 -3.77 48.81 24.89
CA ASN A 227 -3.13 49.91 25.60
C ASN A 227 -1.62 49.87 25.34
N THR A 228 -1.16 50.63 24.35
CA THR A 228 0.24 50.66 23.91
C THR A 228 1.04 51.77 24.59
N SER A 229 2.22 51.42 25.12
CA SER A 229 3.17 52.40 25.65
C SER A 229 3.85 53.18 24.52
N ASN A 230 4.55 54.27 24.88
CA ASN A 230 5.20 55.19 23.93
C ASN A 230 6.30 54.52 23.05
N ASP A 231 6.75 53.33 23.42
CA ASP A 231 7.69 52.49 22.67
C ASP A 231 7.01 51.44 21.77
N GLY A 232 5.67 51.43 21.72
CA GLY A 232 4.86 50.54 20.88
C GLY A 232 4.57 49.17 21.49
N LEU A 233 4.96 48.92 22.75
CA LEU A 233 4.65 47.67 23.43
C LEU A 233 3.25 47.69 24.06
N VAL A 234 2.51 46.58 23.98
CA VAL A 234 1.21 46.45 24.64
C VAL A 234 1.44 46.22 26.13
N SER A 235 0.91 47.13 26.94
CA SER A 235 1.01 47.09 28.41
C SER A 235 -0.18 46.41 29.07
N SER A 236 -1.37 46.56 28.47
CA SER A 236 -2.64 45.96 28.88
C SER A 236 -3.65 46.05 27.72
N TYR A 237 -4.84 45.50 27.88
CA TYR A 237 -5.96 45.73 26.98
C TYR A 237 -7.10 46.42 27.72
N TRP A 238 -7.91 47.19 27.00
CA TRP A 238 -9.19 47.72 27.46
C TRP A 238 -10.30 46.90 26.82
N VAL A 239 -11.21 46.36 27.63
CA VAL A 239 -12.37 45.59 27.16
C VAL A 239 -13.62 46.42 27.45
N ASP A 240 -14.33 46.83 26.40
CA ASP A 240 -15.60 47.55 26.52
C ASP A 240 -16.75 46.54 26.62
N VAL A 241 -17.17 46.31 27.86
CA VAL A 241 -18.28 45.41 28.18
C VAL A 241 -19.61 46.15 28.27
N GLU A 242 -19.66 47.47 28.05
CA GLU A 242 -20.90 48.25 28.15
C GLU A 242 -22.04 47.75 27.24
N PRO A 243 -21.80 47.34 25.98
CA PRO A 243 -22.87 46.85 25.11
C PRO A 243 -23.47 45.50 25.55
N TYR A 244 -22.74 44.73 26.37
CA TYR A 244 -23.02 43.32 26.63
C TYR A 244 -23.31 42.99 28.09
N ALA A 245 -22.81 43.79 29.03
CA ALA A 245 -23.04 43.58 30.45
C ALA A 245 -24.47 43.99 30.83
N GLU A 246 -25.29 43.02 31.24
CA GLU A 246 -26.68 43.25 31.63
C GLU A 246 -26.95 42.95 33.13
N GLY A 247 -28.03 43.54 33.66
CA GLY A 247 -28.59 43.18 34.96
C GLY A 247 -27.61 43.17 36.14
N ALA A 248 -27.50 42.03 36.81
CA ALA A 248 -26.66 41.85 38.00
C ALA A 248 -25.16 41.92 37.68
N LEU A 249 -24.75 41.41 36.51
CA LEU A 249 -23.37 41.45 36.04
C LEU A 249 -22.89 42.90 35.85
N ARG A 250 -23.70 43.72 35.16
CA ARG A 250 -23.41 45.15 34.97
C ARG A 250 -23.24 45.89 36.30
N ALA A 251 -24.12 45.61 37.26
CA ALA A 251 -24.07 46.25 38.57
C ALA A 251 -22.81 45.83 39.37
N ASP A 252 -22.42 44.55 39.30
CA ASP A 252 -21.19 44.04 39.93
C ASP A 252 -19.94 44.69 39.32
N LEU A 253 -19.83 44.69 37.99
CA LEU A 253 -18.66 45.26 37.29
C LEU A 253 -18.52 46.77 37.57
N LEU A 254 -19.61 47.53 37.52
CA LEU A 254 -19.59 48.96 37.89
C LEU A 254 -19.22 49.18 39.36
N ALA A 255 -19.69 48.33 40.28
CA ALA A 255 -19.36 48.45 41.69
C ALA A 255 -17.88 48.16 41.97
N ARG A 256 -17.28 47.24 41.21
CA ARG A 256 -15.89 46.79 41.39
C ARG A 256 -14.87 47.66 40.68
N PHE A 257 -15.15 48.03 39.43
CA PHE A 257 -14.20 48.72 38.54
C PHE A 257 -14.55 50.20 38.35
N GLY A 258 -15.76 50.64 38.71
CA GLY A 258 -16.21 52.03 38.57
C GLY A 258 -16.55 52.44 37.13
N THR A 259 -16.30 51.57 36.15
CA THR A 259 -16.52 51.76 34.71
C THR A 259 -16.83 50.40 34.06
N LEU A 260 -17.37 50.42 32.85
CA LEU A 260 -17.60 49.24 31.99
C LEU A 260 -16.55 49.12 30.87
N GLU A 261 -15.59 50.04 30.80
CA GLU A 261 -14.36 49.88 30.03
C GLU A 261 -13.26 49.41 30.98
N ILE A 262 -12.98 48.11 30.98
CA ILE A 262 -12.17 47.47 32.02
C ILE A 262 -10.76 47.17 31.50
N GLU A 263 -9.75 47.57 32.26
CA GLU A 263 -8.36 47.21 31.98
C GLU A 263 -8.12 45.75 32.36
N VAL A 264 -7.59 44.97 31.43
CA VAL A 264 -7.23 43.56 31.60
C VAL A 264 -5.75 43.35 31.31
N SER A 265 -5.19 42.32 31.93
CA SER A 265 -3.80 41.90 31.73
C SER A 265 -3.44 41.77 30.25
N ARG A 266 -2.21 42.17 29.90
CA ARG A 266 -1.64 41.91 28.56
C ARG A 266 -1.63 40.42 28.20
N ASN A 267 -1.64 39.54 29.21
CA ASN A 267 -1.61 38.10 29.00
C ASN A 267 -3.01 37.51 28.75
N LEU A 268 -4.08 38.31 28.78
CA LEU A 268 -5.45 37.81 28.55
C LEU A 268 -5.52 36.99 27.26
N LEU A 269 -4.87 37.46 26.20
CA LEU A 269 -4.89 36.83 24.87
C LEU A 269 -3.74 35.84 24.65
N ASP A 270 -2.82 35.65 25.60
CA ASP A 270 -1.62 34.80 25.40
C ASP A 270 -1.99 33.31 25.26
N ASP A 271 -3.11 32.88 25.86
CA ASP A 271 -3.60 31.49 25.85
C ASP A 271 -4.88 31.30 24.97
N ILE A 272 -5.31 32.36 24.27
CA ILE A 272 -6.49 32.41 23.39
C ILE A 272 -6.01 32.63 21.96
N HIS A 273 -6.24 31.68 21.05
CA HIS A 273 -6.02 31.98 19.64
C HIS A 273 -7.16 32.89 19.15
N PRO A 274 -6.89 33.96 18.37
CA PRO A 274 -7.94 34.67 17.68
C PRO A 274 -8.65 33.68 16.74
N ASP A 275 -9.94 33.46 16.93
CA ASP A 275 -10.75 32.87 15.87
C ASP A 275 -10.59 33.79 14.64
N MET A 276 -10.02 33.27 13.56
CA MET A 276 -10.00 33.95 12.25
C MET A 276 -11.38 33.93 11.62
#